data_AF-A0A7S0BH32-F1
#
_entry.id   AF-A0A7S0BH32-F1
#
_cell.length_a   1.000
_cell.length_b   1.000
_cell.length_c   1.000
_cell.angle_alpha   90.00
_cell.angle_beta   90.00
_cell.angle_gamma   90.00
#
_symmetry.space_group_name_H-M   'P 1'
#
loop_
_entity.id
_entity.type
_entity.pdbx_description
1 polymer ?
#
loop_
_entity_poly.entity_id
_entity_poly.type
_entity_poly.pdbx_seq_one_letter_code
_entity_poly.pdbx_strand_id
1 'polypeptide(L)'
;MLTGTPIQNTSLEVWSLLNFLDPEKFSDESEFAERFGDVKDSATVQTLKETLRPYMLRRLKEDVEKSIPPKEETIVSVELTRVQKKWYRALLEQNFAFLEKSSAKSSNVGNLRNIVMELRKCCNHPFLIKGVEQIELDGIASEDDDETIRKLIEASGKLVLVDKLLPRLKEEGHKVLIFSQMIRVLDIIEDYLIARRWGYERIDGHVRGNDRQQAIDRFSKPDSEKFVFLLCTRAGGQGINLTVADTVIIYDSDWNPQNDVQAQARCHRIGQKKDVKIYRLITRGTYEMEMFDKASKKLGLDQAVLQNMGMDNKESSNAGGTASG
;
A
#
# COMPACT_ATOMS: atom_id res chain seq x y z
N MET A 1 -22.46 -10.69 -3.24
CA MET A 1 -21.44 -9.65 -2.99
C MET A 1 -20.12 -10.09 -3.60
N LEU A 2 -19.36 -9.18 -4.24
CA LEU A 2 -18.04 -9.48 -4.82
C LEU A 2 -16.98 -8.63 -4.09
N THR A 3 -15.98 -9.29 -3.50
CA THR A 3 -14.86 -8.63 -2.83
C THR A 3 -13.56 -9.41 -3.08
N GLY A 4 -12.47 -8.68 -3.34
CA GLY A 4 -11.13 -9.27 -3.49
C GLY A 4 -10.45 -9.56 -2.15
N THR A 5 -10.94 -8.95 -1.06
CA THR A 5 -10.37 -9.04 0.29
C THR A 5 -11.52 -9.00 1.31
N PRO A 6 -12.10 -10.17 1.67
CA PRO A 6 -13.36 -10.25 2.42
C PRO A 6 -13.27 -9.88 3.91
N ILE A 7 -12.10 -10.05 4.52
CA ILE A 7 -11.78 -9.57 5.87
C ILE A 7 -10.87 -8.38 5.66
N GLN A 8 -11.00 -7.22 6.32
CA GLN A 8 -10.06 -6.10 6.13
C GLN A 8 -9.30 -5.70 7.39
N ASN A 9 -9.97 -5.63 8.56
CA ASN A 9 -9.34 -5.17 9.79
C ASN A 9 -9.78 -5.90 11.06
N THR A 10 -11.00 -6.43 11.12
CA THR A 10 -11.56 -7.06 12.33
C THR A 10 -12.49 -8.22 11.99
N SER A 11 -12.67 -9.16 12.93
CA SER A 11 -13.68 -10.22 12.82
C SER A 11 -15.11 -9.68 12.82
N LEU A 12 -15.34 -8.48 13.36
CA LEU A 12 -16.63 -7.79 13.34
C LEU A 12 -17.05 -7.34 11.93
N GLU A 13 -16.09 -7.00 11.06
CA GLU A 13 -16.40 -6.74 9.64
C GLU A 13 -16.97 -8.00 8.98
N VAL A 14 -16.47 -9.18 9.36
CA VAL A 14 -16.98 -10.47 8.86
C VAL A 14 -18.41 -10.71 9.31
N TRP A 15 -18.73 -10.44 10.58
CA TRP A 15 -20.11 -10.50 11.08
C TRP A 15 -21.03 -9.57 10.30
N SER A 16 -20.61 -8.32 10.07
CA SER A 16 -21.42 -7.34 9.33
C SER A 16 -21.76 -7.83 7.92
N LEU A 17 -20.81 -8.48 7.24
CA LEU A 17 -21.03 -9.06 5.92
C LEU A 17 -21.91 -10.32 5.96
N LEU A 18 -21.79 -11.13 7.00
CA LEU A 18 -22.61 -12.33 7.19
C LEU A 18 -24.05 -12.00 7.58
N ASN A 19 -24.26 -11.06 8.51
CA ASN A 19 -25.57 -10.53 8.86
C ASN A 19 -26.27 -9.91 7.65
N PHE A 20 -25.52 -9.24 6.76
CA PHE A 20 -26.07 -8.75 5.50
C PHE A 20 -26.54 -9.87 4.55
N LEU A 21 -25.86 -11.03 4.57
CA LEU A 21 -26.21 -12.18 3.72
C LEU A 21 -27.32 -13.06 4.32
N ASP A 22 -27.33 -13.23 5.64
CA ASP A 22 -28.21 -14.14 6.38
C ASP A 22 -28.47 -13.58 7.80
N PRO A 23 -29.39 -12.60 7.94
CA PRO A 23 -29.64 -11.91 9.21
C PRO A 23 -30.34 -12.79 10.24
N GLU A 24 -31.01 -13.87 9.83
CA GLU A 24 -31.67 -14.81 10.76
C GLU A 24 -30.64 -15.65 11.52
N LYS A 25 -29.57 -16.06 10.84
CA LYS A 25 -28.51 -16.86 11.45
C LYS A 25 -27.45 -16.03 12.18
N PHE A 26 -27.26 -14.78 11.77
CA PHE A 26 -26.24 -13.88 12.32
C PHE A 26 -26.86 -12.60 12.91
N SER A 27 -27.89 -12.75 13.73
CA SER A 27 -28.66 -11.62 14.28
C SER A 27 -27.95 -10.86 15.41
N ASP A 28 -27.08 -11.52 16.18
CA ASP A 28 -26.44 -10.93 17.36
C ASP A 28 -24.93 -10.74 17.16
N GLU A 29 -24.49 -9.47 17.22
CA GLU A 29 -23.09 -9.08 17.15
C GLU A 29 -22.30 -9.52 18.39
N SER A 30 -22.92 -9.46 19.57
CA SER A 30 -22.27 -9.76 20.85
C SER A 30 -21.96 -11.25 20.97
N GLU A 31 -22.89 -12.11 20.55
CA GLU A 31 -22.67 -13.56 20.50
C GLU A 31 -21.52 -13.91 19.54
N PHE A 32 -21.48 -13.25 18.38
CA PHE A 32 -20.40 -13.46 17.42
C PHE A 32 -19.06 -12.95 17.95
N ALA A 33 -19.04 -11.80 18.64
CA ALA A 33 -17.84 -11.24 19.24
C ALA A 33 -17.32 -12.07 20.43
N GLU A 34 -18.20 -12.68 21.22
CA GLU A 34 -17.79 -13.59 22.29
C GLU A 34 -17.15 -14.86 21.73
N ARG A 35 -17.70 -15.36 20.62
CA ARG A 35 -17.25 -16.60 19.97
C ARG A 35 -16.03 -16.42 19.05
N PHE A 36 -15.88 -15.26 18.41
CA PHE A 36 -14.89 -14.99 17.37
C PHE A 36 -14.18 -13.62 17.49
N GLY A 37 -14.35 -12.89 18.60
CA GLY A 37 -13.79 -11.55 18.78
C GLY A 37 -12.27 -11.53 18.95
N ASP A 38 -11.69 -12.56 19.58
CA ASP A 38 -10.24 -12.69 19.76
C ASP A 38 -9.73 -13.94 19.03
N VAL A 39 -9.55 -13.81 17.71
CA VAL A 39 -9.09 -14.90 16.83
C VAL A 39 -7.58 -15.13 17.04
N LYS A 40 -7.19 -15.68 18.19
CA LYS A 40 -5.81 -16.05 18.50
C LYS A 40 -5.57 -17.55 18.43
N ASP A 41 -6.61 -18.35 18.69
CA ASP A 41 -6.50 -19.79 18.78
C ASP A 41 -6.81 -20.47 17.44
N SER A 42 -5.98 -21.46 17.07
CA SER A 42 -6.15 -22.23 15.83
C SER A 42 -7.50 -22.94 15.74
N ALA A 43 -8.10 -23.32 16.88
CA ALA A 43 -9.42 -23.96 16.94
C ALA A 43 -10.56 -22.97 16.62
N THR A 44 -10.49 -21.75 17.15
CA THR A 44 -11.45 -20.67 16.87
C THR A 44 -11.38 -20.25 15.40
N VAL A 45 -10.17 -20.18 14.84
CA VAL A 45 -9.94 -19.98 13.40
C VAL A 45 -10.63 -21.06 12.57
N GLN A 46 -10.53 -22.33 12.97
CA GLN A 46 -11.13 -23.45 12.23
C GLN A 46 -12.66 -23.41 12.26
N THR A 47 -13.26 -23.17 13.42
CA THR A 47 -14.71 -23.03 13.57
C THR A 47 -15.27 -21.86 12.75
N LEU A 48 -14.54 -20.73 12.72
CA LEU A 48 -14.89 -19.58 11.90
C LEU A 48 -14.86 -19.93 10.41
N LYS A 49 -13.85 -20.69 9.95
CA LYS A 49 -13.75 -21.16 8.57
C LYS A 49 -14.95 -22.02 8.16
N GLU A 50 -15.33 -22.99 8.97
CA GLU A 50 -16.46 -23.87 8.69
C GLU A 50 -17.77 -23.10 8.56
N THR A 51 -17.95 -22.10 9.43
CA THR A 51 -19.12 -21.20 9.41
C THR A 51 -19.15 -20.35 8.13
N LEU A 52 -17.99 -19.93 7.64
CA LEU A 52 -17.83 -19.10 6.44
C LEU A 52 -17.93 -19.87 5.12
N ARG A 53 -17.58 -21.16 5.12
CA ARG A 53 -17.50 -22.02 3.93
C ARG A 53 -18.75 -22.00 3.03
N PRO A 54 -20.00 -22.09 3.54
CA PRO A 54 -21.18 -22.07 2.66
C PRO A 54 -21.48 -20.70 2.05
N TYR A 55 -20.97 -19.60 2.64
CA TYR A 55 -21.24 -18.24 2.19
C TYR A 55 -20.11 -17.65 1.31
N MET A 56 -18.92 -18.26 1.33
CA MET A 56 -17.72 -17.73 0.69
C MET A 56 -17.09 -18.72 -0.29
N LEU A 57 -17.03 -18.33 -1.56
CA LEU A 57 -16.22 -19.02 -2.56
C LEU A 57 -14.92 -18.23 -2.80
N ARG A 58 -13.78 -18.80 -2.38
CA ARG A 58 -12.45 -18.21 -2.59
C ARG A 58 -11.58 -19.14 -3.45
N ARG A 59 -10.89 -18.57 -4.44
CA ARG A 59 -9.90 -19.26 -5.27
C ARG A 59 -8.59 -18.46 -5.26
N LEU A 60 -7.45 -19.10 -5.01
CA LEU A 60 -6.15 -18.46 -5.13
C LEU A 60 -5.73 -18.40 -6.60
N LYS A 61 -4.96 -17.38 -7.00
CA LYS A 61 -4.49 -17.23 -8.39
C LYS A 61 -3.62 -18.43 -8.81
N GLU A 62 -2.77 -18.91 -7.91
CA GLU A 62 -1.90 -20.08 -8.11
C GLU A 62 -2.68 -21.39 -8.28
N ASP A 63 -3.89 -21.48 -7.71
CA ASP A 63 -4.75 -22.67 -7.81
C ASP A 63 -5.48 -22.77 -9.15
N VAL A 64 -5.73 -21.64 -9.80
CA VAL A 64 -6.56 -21.55 -11.02
C VAL A 64 -5.70 -21.50 -12.27
N GLU A 65 -4.54 -20.86 -12.21
CA GLU A 65 -3.76 -20.58 -13.43
C GLU A 65 -2.26 -20.48 -13.15
N LYS A 66 -1.51 -21.50 -13.61
CA LYS A 66 -0.05 -21.62 -13.45
C LYS A 66 0.76 -20.71 -14.39
N SER A 67 0.11 -19.88 -15.20
CA SER A 67 0.75 -19.09 -16.26
C SER A 67 1.21 -17.70 -15.82
N ILE A 68 0.83 -17.26 -14.60
CA ILE A 68 1.24 -15.94 -14.09
C ILE A 68 2.68 -16.05 -13.55
N PRO A 69 3.62 -15.21 -14.04
CA PRO A 69 4.98 -15.18 -13.52
C PRO A 69 5.03 -14.91 -12.01
N PRO A 70 6.08 -15.37 -11.30
CA PRO A 70 6.24 -15.11 -9.88
C PRO A 70 6.34 -13.60 -9.60
N LYS A 71 5.98 -13.24 -8.37
CA LYS A 71 6.27 -11.91 -7.81
C LYS A 71 7.22 -12.03 -6.64
N GLU A 72 8.14 -11.07 -6.54
CA GLU A 72 9.07 -10.96 -5.41
C GLU A 72 8.84 -9.61 -4.72
N GLU A 73 8.62 -9.63 -3.40
CA GLU A 73 8.50 -8.41 -2.59
C GLU A 73 9.75 -8.21 -1.74
N THR A 74 10.51 -7.15 -2.04
CA THR A 74 11.70 -6.73 -1.31
C THR A 74 11.38 -5.52 -0.43
N ILE A 75 11.60 -5.67 0.87
CA ILE A 75 11.51 -4.56 1.82
C ILE A 75 12.81 -3.78 1.78
N VAL A 76 12.77 -2.55 1.25
CA VAL A 76 13.94 -1.68 1.17
C VAL A 76 13.93 -0.72 2.35
N SER A 77 14.86 -0.97 3.26
CA SER A 77 15.08 -0.13 4.41
C SER A 77 15.83 1.15 4.02
N VAL A 78 15.24 2.31 4.32
CA VAL A 78 15.76 3.63 4.00
C VAL A 78 16.15 4.37 5.27
N GLU A 79 17.26 5.10 5.26
CA GLU A 79 17.65 5.96 6.38
C GLU A 79 17.14 7.39 6.21
N LEU A 80 16.78 8.04 7.32
CA LEU A 80 16.48 9.48 7.34
C LEU A 80 17.74 10.30 6.98
N THR A 81 17.57 11.28 6.10
CA THR A 81 18.59 12.28 5.78
C THR A 81 18.87 13.20 6.97
N ARG A 82 19.90 14.05 6.87
CA ARG A 82 20.19 15.07 7.90
C ARG A 82 19.01 16.03 8.09
N VAL A 83 18.42 16.48 6.99
CA VAL A 83 17.24 17.37 6.99
C VAL A 83 16.05 16.67 7.64
N GLN A 84 15.77 15.43 7.25
CA GLN A 84 14.71 14.64 7.88
C GLN A 84 14.95 14.45 9.38
N LYS A 85 16.16 14.08 9.81
CA LYS A 85 16.49 13.89 11.24
C LYS A 85 16.27 15.18 12.05
N LYS A 86 16.68 16.34 11.51
CA LYS A 86 16.46 17.67 12.13
C LYS A 86 14.97 17.92 12.37
N TRP A 87 14.16 17.81 11.32
CA TRP A 87 12.72 18.10 11.41
C TRP A 87 11.94 17.03 12.18
N TYR A 88 12.32 15.76 12.06
CA TYR A 88 11.72 14.66 12.82
C TYR A 88 11.92 14.86 14.33
N ARG A 89 13.13 15.25 14.77
CA ARG A 89 13.39 15.59 16.19
C ARG A 89 12.58 16.80 16.64
N ALA A 90 12.57 17.87 15.85
CA ALA A 90 11.81 19.07 16.17
C ALA A 90 10.30 18.79 16.36
N LEU A 91 9.72 17.93 15.50
CA LEU A 91 8.32 17.50 15.63
C LEU A 91 8.06 16.71 16.92
N LEU A 92 8.99 15.84 17.32
CA LEU A 92 8.88 15.09 18.57
C LEU A 92 9.04 16.00 19.80
N GLU A 93 10.00 16.92 19.79
CA GLU A 93 10.28 17.83 20.90
C GLU A 93 9.12 18.81 21.15
N GLN A 94 8.51 19.35 20.09
CA GLN A 94 7.31 20.17 20.21
C GLN A 94 6.15 19.40 20.86
N ASN A 95 6.04 18.10 20.58
CA ASN A 95 5.06 17.24 21.23
C ASN A 95 5.37 17.02 22.71
N PHE A 96 6.62 16.71 23.06
CA PHE A 96 7.01 16.50 24.46
C PHE A 96 6.77 17.74 25.31
N ALA A 97 7.17 18.93 24.83
CA ALA A 97 6.92 20.18 25.53
C ALA A 97 5.42 20.48 25.71
N PHE A 98 4.57 20.02 24.78
CA PHE A 98 3.12 20.15 24.88
C PHE A 98 2.52 19.15 25.89
N LEU A 99 2.98 17.90 25.88
CA LEU A 99 2.54 16.84 26.80
C LEU A 99 2.97 17.13 28.24
N GLU A 100 4.19 17.61 28.44
CA GLU A 100 4.74 17.97 29.75
C GLU A 100 3.99 19.15 30.39
N LYS A 101 3.53 20.11 29.57
CA LYS A 101 2.73 21.26 30.03
C LYS A 101 1.25 20.93 30.27
N SER A 102 0.77 19.76 29.86
CA SER A 102 -0.68 19.47 29.77
C SER A 102 -1.05 18.15 30.45
N SER A 103 -0.83 18.06 31.76
CA SER A 103 -1.01 16.85 32.57
C SER A 103 -2.46 16.50 32.98
N ALA A 104 -3.49 17.11 32.40
CA ALA A 104 -4.89 16.74 32.69
C ALA A 104 -5.89 17.31 31.67
N LYS A 105 -6.30 16.53 30.65
CA LYS A 105 -7.67 16.49 30.06
C LYS A 105 -7.72 15.66 28.76
N SER A 106 -8.84 14.95 28.59
CA SER A 106 -9.18 13.97 27.52
C SER A 106 -9.34 14.57 26.10
N SER A 107 -9.12 15.87 25.91
CA SER A 107 -9.31 16.58 24.62
C SER A 107 -8.14 16.44 23.62
N ASN A 108 -7.08 15.68 23.95
CA ASN A 108 -5.79 15.72 23.25
C ASN A 108 -5.60 14.70 22.10
N VAL A 109 -6.58 13.81 21.85
CA VAL A 109 -6.47 12.76 20.80
C VAL A 109 -6.41 13.36 19.38
N GLY A 110 -7.04 14.51 19.15
CA GLY A 110 -7.01 15.22 17.87
C GLY A 110 -5.62 15.76 17.50
N ASN A 111 -4.88 16.30 18.48
CA ASN A 111 -3.54 16.87 18.24
C ASN A 111 -2.47 15.78 18.07
N LEU A 112 -2.60 14.64 18.76
CA LEU A 112 -1.73 13.47 18.56
C LEU A 112 -1.86 12.89 17.13
N ARG A 113 -3.09 12.87 16.58
CA ARG A 113 -3.34 12.46 15.18
C ARG A 113 -2.63 13.38 14.18
N ASN A 114 -2.57 14.68 14.45
CA ASN A 114 -1.82 15.63 13.63
C ASN A 114 -0.31 15.34 13.64
N ILE A 115 0.26 14.97 14.79
CA ILE A 115 1.70 14.71 14.91
C ILE A 115 2.09 13.44 14.17
N VAL A 116 1.31 12.36 14.30
CA VAL A 116 1.53 11.15 13.51
C VAL A 116 1.55 11.51 12.04
N MET A 117 0.58 12.30 11.55
CA MET A 117 0.53 12.75 10.15
C MET A 117 1.76 13.58 9.74
N GLU A 118 2.26 14.49 10.57
CA GLU A 118 3.48 15.25 10.29
C GLU A 118 4.73 14.35 10.28
N LEU A 119 4.82 13.36 11.16
CA LEU A 119 5.89 12.35 11.13
C LEU A 119 5.82 11.52 9.83
N ARG A 120 4.61 11.19 9.34
CA ARG A 120 4.42 10.53 8.03
C ARG A 120 4.96 11.40 6.89
N LYS A 121 4.58 12.68 6.88
CA LYS A 121 5.07 13.66 5.92
C LYS A 121 6.60 13.73 5.95
N CYS A 122 7.20 13.87 7.14
CA CYS A 122 8.65 13.93 7.31
C CYS A 122 9.37 12.68 6.74
N CYS A 123 8.86 11.48 7.00
CA CYS A 123 9.44 10.23 6.49
C CYS A 123 9.35 10.12 4.95
N ASN A 124 8.27 10.63 4.36
CA ASN A 124 8.09 10.65 2.91
C ASN A 124 8.96 11.71 2.23
N HIS A 125 8.81 12.97 2.67
CA HIS A 125 9.61 14.10 2.20
C HIS A 125 9.44 15.32 3.14
N PRO A 126 10.53 15.96 3.61
CA PRO A 126 10.44 17.14 4.49
C PRO A 126 9.60 18.30 3.94
N PHE A 127 9.63 18.54 2.62
CA PHE A 127 8.89 19.65 1.97
C PHE A 127 7.37 19.50 2.02
N LEU A 128 6.86 18.35 2.46
CA LEU A 128 5.45 18.19 2.78
C LEU A 128 5.04 18.97 4.04
N ILE A 129 6.00 19.25 4.92
CA ILE A 129 5.81 20.07 6.12
C ILE A 129 5.82 21.53 5.71
N LYS A 130 4.82 22.28 6.17
CA LYS A 130 4.65 23.70 5.81
C LYS A 130 5.88 24.51 6.25
N GLY A 131 6.43 25.31 5.33
CA GLY A 131 7.57 26.19 5.62
C GLY A 131 8.94 25.55 5.45
N VAL A 132 9.06 24.22 5.46
CA VAL A 132 10.36 23.54 5.39
C VAL A 132 11.02 23.73 4.04
N GLU A 133 10.25 23.63 2.96
CA GLU A 133 10.74 23.89 1.60
C GLU A 133 11.33 25.29 1.46
N GLN A 134 10.62 26.32 1.94
CA GLN A 134 11.10 27.70 1.89
C GLN A 134 12.38 27.90 2.70
N ILE A 135 12.51 27.22 3.84
CA ILE A 135 13.70 27.32 4.70
C ILE A 135 14.91 26.62 4.06
N GLU A 136 14.71 25.44 3.49
CA GLU A 136 15.81 24.64 2.93
C GLU A 136 16.23 25.11 1.52
N LEU A 137 15.35 25.84 0.82
CA LEU A 137 15.65 26.52 -0.45
C LEU A 137 16.02 28.00 -0.27
N ASP A 138 16.08 28.51 0.97
CA ASP A 138 16.43 29.90 1.24
C ASP A 138 17.84 30.22 0.72
N GLY A 139 17.95 31.31 -0.07
CA GLY A 139 19.20 31.72 -0.71
C GLY A 139 19.55 31.03 -2.04
N ILE A 140 18.71 30.12 -2.55
CA ILE A 140 18.84 29.60 -3.92
C ILE A 140 18.18 30.57 -4.89
N ALA A 141 18.91 30.96 -5.94
CA ALA A 141 18.34 31.79 -7.00
C ALA A 141 17.21 31.02 -7.69
N SER A 142 16.07 31.66 -7.93
CA SER A 142 14.88 31.04 -8.54
C SER A 142 15.10 30.50 -9.97
N GLU A 143 16.27 30.75 -10.56
CA GLU A 143 16.65 30.34 -11.91
C GLU A 143 17.60 29.12 -11.91
N ASP A 144 18.04 28.63 -10.74
CA ASP A 144 18.90 27.45 -10.62
C ASP A 144 18.08 26.18 -10.38
N ASP A 145 17.46 25.70 -11.46
CA ASP A 145 16.64 24.49 -11.45
C ASP A 145 17.45 23.25 -11.02
N ASP A 146 18.73 23.18 -11.38
CA ASP A 146 19.59 22.02 -11.08
C ASP A 146 19.89 21.92 -9.58
N GLU A 147 20.24 23.03 -8.93
CA GLU A 147 20.49 23.03 -7.48
C GLU A 147 19.20 22.80 -6.69
N THR A 148 18.06 23.35 -7.16
CA THR A 148 16.75 23.11 -6.54
C THR A 148 16.38 21.63 -6.54
N ILE A 149 16.56 20.96 -7.68
CA ILE A 149 16.29 19.52 -7.82
C ILE A 149 17.27 18.68 -7.00
N ARG A 150 18.54 19.10 -6.94
CA ARG A 150 19.51 18.44 -6.06
C ARG A 150 19.08 18.48 -4.60
N LYS A 151 18.64 19.64 -4.11
CA LYS A 151 18.12 19.78 -2.74
C LYS A 151 16.86 18.98 -2.51
N LEU A 152 15.95 18.94 -3.49
CA LEU A 152 14.76 18.09 -3.45
C LEU A 152 15.15 16.62 -3.21
N ILE A 153 16.08 16.09 -4.01
CA ILE A 153 16.53 14.70 -3.90
C ILE A 153 17.24 14.46 -2.56
N GLU A 154 18.22 15.29 -2.21
CA GLU A 154 19.03 15.12 -0.99
C GLU A 154 18.23 15.31 0.31
N ALA A 155 17.07 15.99 0.26
CA ALA A 155 16.21 16.21 1.40
C ALA A 155 15.52 14.92 1.89
N SER A 156 15.21 13.95 1.02
CA SER A 156 14.50 12.72 1.41
C SER A 156 15.27 11.45 1.09
N GLY A 157 15.48 10.59 2.09
CA GLY A 157 16.20 9.33 1.90
C GLY A 157 15.49 8.40 0.92
N LYS A 158 14.15 8.45 0.87
CA LYS A 158 13.36 7.66 -0.09
C LYS A 158 13.56 8.17 -1.51
N LEU A 159 13.59 9.50 -1.69
CA LEU A 159 13.82 10.10 -3.01
C LEU A 159 15.26 9.87 -3.48
N VAL A 160 16.26 9.93 -2.59
CA VAL A 160 17.64 9.52 -2.89
C VAL A 160 17.71 8.07 -3.40
N LEU A 161 16.96 7.15 -2.77
CA LEU A 161 16.90 5.77 -3.21
C LEU A 161 16.23 5.63 -4.57
N VAL A 162 15.08 6.29 -4.77
CA VAL A 162 14.36 6.32 -6.05
C VAL A 162 15.26 6.87 -7.15
N ASP A 163 16.04 7.92 -6.87
CA ASP A 163 16.98 8.52 -7.81
C ASP A 163 18.11 7.59 -8.24
N LYS A 164 18.52 6.66 -7.37
CA LYS A 164 19.50 5.63 -7.71
C LYS A 164 18.88 4.41 -8.40
N LEU A 165 17.62 4.10 -8.09
CA LEU A 165 16.93 2.91 -8.58
C LEU A 165 16.36 3.10 -9.99
N LEU A 166 15.68 4.23 -10.23
CA LEU A 166 14.99 4.46 -11.51
C LEU A 166 15.92 4.50 -12.74
N PRO A 167 17.13 5.07 -12.72
CA PRO A 167 18.04 5.01 -13.87
C PRO A 167 18.37 3.57 -14.27
N ARG A 168 18.67 2.70 -13.31
CA ARG A 168 18.97 1.28 -13.55
C ARG A 168 17.79 0.55 -14.16
N LEU A 169 16.59 0.76 -13.60
CA LEU A 169 15.36 0.18 -14.13
C LEU A 169 15.07 0.66 -15.56
N LYS A 170 15.37 1.93 -15.86
CA LYS A 170 15.20 2.50 -17.20
C LYS A 170 16.19 1.91 -18.20
N GLU A 171 17.46 1.78 -17.83
CA GLU A 171 18.50 1.14 -18.64
C GLU A 171 18.18 -0.32 -18.95
N GLU A 172 17.59 -1.04 -17.98
CA GLU A 172 17.12 -2.42 -18.13
C GLU A 172 15.79 -2.55 -18.89
N GLY A 173 15.14 -1.44 -19.24
CA GLY A 173 13.88 -1.42 -20.01
C GLY A 173 12.64 -1.85 -19.20
N HIS A 174 12.67 -1.67 -17.87
CA HIS A 174 11.53 -1.93 -16.99
C HIS A 174 10.52 -0.78 -17.04
N LYS A 175 9.25 -1.08 -16.76
CA LYS A 175 8.18 -0.07 -16.58
C LYS A 175 7.74 -0.07 -15.13
N VAL A 176 7.66 1.11 -14.53
CA VAL A 176 7.56 1.26 -13.06
C VAL A 176 6.21 1.87 -12.65
N LEU A 177 5.54 1.23 -11.70
CA LEU A 177 4.38 1.80 -10.99
C LEU A 177 4.85 2.33 -9.63
N ILE A 178 4.60 3.59 -9.32
CA ILE A 178 4.89 4.15 -7.99
C ILE A 178 3.58 4.45 -7.28
N PHE A 179 3.35 3.78 -6.17
CA PHE A 179 2.18 3.99 -5.31
C PHE A 179 2.52 4.88 -4.13
N SER A 180 1.66 5.85 -3.86
CA SER A 180 1.69 6.61 -2.62
C SER A 180 0.30 6.86 -2.05
N GLN A 181 0.21 7.01 -0.72
CA GLN A 181 -1.00 7.41 -0.02
C GLN A 181 -1.27 8.91 -0.14
N MET A 182 -0.22 9.73 -0.30
CA MET A 182 -0.33 11.19 -0.29
C MET A 182 -0.19 11.76 -1.69
N ILE A 183 -1.19 12.51 -2.15
CA ILE A 183 -1.18 13.17 -3.47
C ILE A 183 0.03 14.13 -3.57
N ARG A 184 0.34 14.85 -2.49
CA ARG A 184 1.52 15.74 -2.44
C ARG A 184 2.87 15.04 -2.57
N VAL A 185 2.96 13.75 -2.27
CA VAL A 185 4.18 12.97 -2.55
C VAL A 185 4.29 12.72 -4.05
N LEU A 186 3.17 12.47 -4.72
CA LEU A 186 3.15 12.33 -6.18
C LEU A 186 3.55 13.64 -6.87
N ASP A 187 3.13 14.80 -6.34
CA ASP A 187 3.57 16.12 -6.83
C ASP A 187 5.10 16.24 -6.79
N ILE A 188 5.73 15.88 -5.67
CA ILE A 188 7.19 15.92 -5.51
C ILE A 188 7.91 14.96 -6.47
N ILE A 189 7.37 13.75 -6.64
CA ILE A 189 7.95 12.77 -7.57
C ILE A 189 7.75 13.24 -9.02
N GLU A 190 6.64 13.90 -9.32
CA GLU A 190 6.35 14.49 -10.62
C GLU A 190 7.38 15.58 -10.99
N ASP A 191 7.66 16.52 -10.08
CA ASP A 191 8.70 17.54 -10.27
C ASP A 191 10.08 16.90 -10.54
N TYR A 192 10.41 15.85 -9.78
CA TYR A 192 11.62 15.06 -9.98
C TYR A 192 11.68 14.40 -11.38
N LEU A 193 10.58 13.78 -11.83
CA LEU A 193 10.52 13.12 -13.13
C LEU A 193 10.59 14.12 -14.30
N ILE A 194 9.98 15.30 -14.14
CA ILE A 194 10.06 16.40 -15.11
C ILE A 194 11.51 16.87 -15.24
N ALA A 195 12.20 17.11 -14.12
CA ALA A 195 13.60 17.53 -14.12
C ALA A 195 14.52 16.49 -14.77
N ARG A 196 14.27 15.20 -14.51
CA ARG A 196 15.00 14.09 -15.16
C ARG A 196 14.59 13.84 -16.61
N ARG A 197 13.58 14.57 -17.13
CA ARG A 197 13.00 14.41 -18.48
C ARG A 197 12.51 12.99 -18.75
N TRP A 198 11.86 12.37 -17.77
CA TRP A 198 11.31 11.03 -17.91
C TRP A 198 9.80 11.08 -18.11
N GLY A 199 9.32 10.41 -19.16
CA GLY A 199 7.91 10.33 -19.45
C GLY A 199 7.15 9.61 -18.34
N TYR A 200 6.09 10.22 -17.83
CA TYR A 200 5.21 9.61 -16.84
C TYR A 200 3.73 9.82 -17.15
N GLU A 201 2.88 9.05 -16.48
CA GLU A 201 1.44 9.24 -16.36
C GLU A 201 1.05 9.24 -14.88
N ARG A 202 -0.09 9.86 -14.56
CA ARG A 202 -0.55 10.00 -13.17
C ARG A 202 -2.05 9.78 -13.05
N ILE A 203 -2.47 9.01 -12.05
CA ILE A 203 -3.86 8.89 -11.63
C ILE A 203 -3.95 9.11 -10.13
N ASP A 204 -4.71 10.12 -9.73
CA ASP A 204 -5.12 10.36 -8.36
C ASP A 204 -6.65 10.56 -8.26
N GLY A 205 -7.11 11.00 -7.08
CA GLY A 205 -8.54 11.18 -6.79
C GLY A 205 -9.22 12.32 -7.55
N HIS A 206 -8.46 13.23 -8.16
CA HIS A 206 -9.01 14.38 -8.90
C HIS A 206 -9.20 14.10 -10.40
N VAL A 207 -8.57 13.03 -10.92
CA VAL A 207 -8.64 12.66 -12.33
C VAL A 207 -9.99 12.00 -12.65
N ARG A 208 -10.70 12.55 -13.64
CA ARG A 208 -12.02 12.05 -14.09
C ARG A 208 -11.90 10.68 -14.79
N GLY A 209 -12.98 9.92 -14.82
CA GLY A 209 -13.00 8.54 -15.33
C GLY A 209 -12.52 8.38 -16.79
N ASN A 210 -12.90 9.29 -17.69
CA ASN A 210 -12.45 9.22 -19.10
C ASN A 210 -10.95 9.49 -19.24
N ASP A 211 -10.44 10.51 -18.54
CA ASP A 211 -9.00 10.87 -18.58
C ASP A 211 -8.14 9.76 -17.96
N ARG A 212 -8.68 9.06 -16.95
CA ARG A 212 -8.07 7.88 -16.35
C ARG A 212 -7.83 6.78 -17.37
N GLN A 213 -8.85 6.43 -18.16
CA GLN A 213 -8.70 5.38 -19.17
C GLN A 213 -7.68 5.80 -20.25
N GLN A 214 -7.72 7.05 -20.69
CA GLN A 214 -6.74 7.56 -21.65
C GLN A 214 -5.30 7.50 -21.13
N ALA A 215 -5.07 7.80 -19.85
CA ALA A 215 -3.74 7.65 -19.23
C ALA A 215 -3.27 6.19 -19.20
N ILE A 216 -4.16 5.25 -18.87
CA ILE A 216 -3.90 3.81 -18.91
C ILE A 216 -3.54 3.37 -20.33
N ASP A 217 -4.31 3.80 -21.32
CA ASP A 217 -4.09 3.45 -22.72
C ASP A 217 -2.75 4.00 -23.21
N ARG A 218 -2.43 5.27 -22.91
CA ARG A 218 -1.14 5.88 -23.27
C ARG A 218 0.05 5.13 -22.67
N PHE A 219 -0.04 4.72 -21.41
CA PHE A 219 1.02 3.94 -20.76
C PHE A 219 1.13 2.50 -21.30
N SER A 220 0.00 1.90 -21.67
CA SER A 220 -0.10 0.51 -22.12
C SER A 220 0.25 0.29 -23.59
N LYS A 221 0.43 1.38 -24.38
CA LYS A 221 0.91 1.27 -25.76
C LYS A 221 2.29 0.57 -25.81
N PRO A 222 2.52 -0.33 -26.79
CA PRO A 222 3.81 -0.98 -26.97
C PRO A 222 4.97 0.02 -27.12
N ASP A 223 4.76 1.06 -27.92
CA ASP A 223 5.76 2.11 -28.20
C ASP A 223 5.64 3.31 -27.26
N SER A 224 5.07 3.11 -26.06
CA SER A 224 4.92 4.19 -25.10
C SER A 224 6.26 4.61 -24.52
N GLU A 225 6.61 5.89 -24.69
CA GLU A 225 7.76 6.53 -24.02
C GLU A 225 7.54 6.76 -22.52
N LYS A 226 6.36 6.41 -22.01
CA LYS A 226 6.01 6.55 -20.59
C LYS A 226 6.67 5.43 -19.79
N PHE A 227 7.61 5.84 -18.94
CA PHE A 227 8.44 4.98 -18.10
C PHE A 227 7.81 4.74 -16.73
N VAL A 228 7.28 5.79 -16.10
CA VAL A 228 6.70 5.74 -14.75
C VAL A 228 5.19 5.99 -14.77
N PHE A 229 4.43 5.26 -13.96
CA PHE A 229 3.04 5.57 -13.64
C PHE A 229 2.89 5.90 -12.15
N LEU A 230 2.50 7.13 -11.85
CA LEU A 230 2.20 7.60 -10.49
C LEU A 230 0.75 7.29 -10.11
N LEU A 231 0.57 6.57 -9.01
CA LEU A 231 -0.75 6.11 -8.57
C LEU A 231 -0.97 6.44 -7.10
N CYS A 232 -2.11 7.08 -6.80
CA CYS A 232 -2.57 7.13 -5.42
C CYS A 232 -3.19 5.76 -5.05
N THR A 233 -2.74 5.13 -3.97
CA THR A 233 -3.19 3.79 -3.55
C THR A 233 -4.71 3.71 -3.42
N ARG A 234 -5.35 4.78 -2.92
CA ARG A 234 -6.82 4.84 -2.79
C ARG A 234 -7.55 5.07 -4.12
N ALA A 235 -6.99 5.87 -5.01
CA ALA A 235 -7.56 6.12 -6.33
C ALA A 235 -7.41 4.90 -7.26
N GLY A 236 -6.34 4.12 -7.08
CA GLY A 236 -6.01 2.91 -7.84
C GLY A 236 -6.83 1.67 -7.48
N GLY A 237 -7.62 1.69 -6.39
CA GLY A 237 -8.48 0.58 -5.95
C GLY A 237 -9.60 0.20 -6.94
N GLN A 238 -9.84 1.01 -7.97
CA GLN A 238 -10.94 0.91 -8.93
C GLN A 238 -10.68 -0.06 -10.10
N GLY A 239 -10.07 -1.23 -9.89
CA GLY A 239 -10.11 -2.27 -10.94
C GLY A 239 -9.16 -2.09 -12.15
N ILE A 240 -8.21 -1.15 -12.13
CA ILE A 240 -7.36 -0.85 -13.30
C ILE A 240 -6.42 -2.01 -13.70
N ASN A 241 -6.05 -2.07 -14.99
CA ASN A 241 -5.12 -3.04 -15.56
C ASN A 241 -3.82 -2.38 -16.01
N LEU A 242 -2.69 -2.78 -15.43
CA LEU A 242 -1.36 -2.26 -15.79
C LEU A 242 -0.33 -3.40 -15.92
N THR A 243 -0.69 -4.48 -16.62
CA THR A 243 0.20 -5.64 -16.87
C THR A 243 1.42 -5.32 -17.72
N VAL A 244 1.49 -4.14 -18.35
CA VAL A 244 2.68 -3.69 -19.10
C VAL A 244 3.84 -3.31 -18.17
N ALA A 245 3.56 -3.01 -16.90
CA ALA A 245 4.57 -2.76 -15.88
C ALA A 245 4.95 -4.06 -15.18
N ASP A 246 6.24 -4.17 -14.85
CA ASP A 246 6.87 -5.30 -14.18
C ASP A 246 7.51 -4.91 -12.85
N THR A 247 7.65 -3.61 -12.59
CA THR A 247 8.19 -3.13 -11.31
C THR A 247 7.18 -2.27 -10.57
N VAL A 248 7.03 -2.50 -9.28
CA VAL A 248 6.18 -1.72 -8.37
C VAL A 248 7.03 -1.14 -7.25
N ILE A 249 6.89 0.15 -6.98
CA ILE A 249 7.46 0.82 -5.82
C ILE A 249 6.30 1.26 -4.93
N ILE A 250 6.20 0.68 -3.73
CA ILE A 250 5.32 1.18 -2.67
C ILE A 250 6.12 2.23 -1.89
N TYR A 251 5.93 3.51 -2.22
CA TYR A 251 6.70 4.61 -1.65
C TYR A 251 6.35 4.85 -0.17
N ASP A 252 5.07 4.74 0.16
CA ASP A 252 4.58 4.73 1.54
C ASP A 252 3.42 3.75 1.70
N SER A 253 3.49 2.95 2.77
CA SER A 253 2.55 1.86 3.00
C SER A 253 1.23 2.35 3.61
N ASP A 254 0.14 1.69 3.28
CA ASP A 254 -1.13 1.88 3.98
C ASP A 254 -1.07 1.25 5.39
N TRP A 255 -1.92 1.74 6.29
CA TRP A 255 -2.17 1.09 7.58
C TRP A 255 -2.93 -0.22 7.40
N ASN A 256 -3.76 -0.31 6.35
CA ASN A 256 -4.39 -1.55 5.93
C ASN A 256 -3.54 -2.23 4.83
N PRO A 257 -2.82 -3.32 5.13
CA PRO A 257 -1.92 -3.98 4.18
C PRO A 257 -2.64 -4.48 2.92
N GLN A 258 -3.96 -4.68 2.99
CA GLN A 258 -4.75 -5.15 1.86
C GLN A 258 -4.85 -4.14 0.74
N ASN A 259 -4.85 -2.85 1.05
CA ASN A 259 -4.82 -1.80 0.05
C ASN A 259 -3.54 -1.91 -0.80
N ASP A 260 -2.41 -2.20 -0.16
CA ASP A 260 -1.13 -2.39 -0.86
C ASP A 260 -1.12 -3.70 -1.65
N VAL A 261 -1.68 -4.79 -1.13
CA VAL A 261 -1.83 -6.05 -1.88
C VAL A 261 -2.70 -5.85 -3.12
N GLN A 262 -3.78 -5.07 -3.01
CA GLN A 262 -4.63 -4.71 -4.14
C GLN A 262 -3.91 -3.81 -5.16
N ALA A 263 -3.00 -2.94 -4.71
CA ALA A 263 -2.14 -2.14 -5.57
C ALA A 263 -1.14 -3.01 -6.34
N GLN A 264 -0.48 -3.97 -5.68
CA GLN A 264 0.39 -4.95 -6.33
C GLN A 264 -0.36 -5.77 -7.39
N ALA A 265 -1.61 -6.16 -7.10
CA ALA A 265 -2.45 -6.93 -8.01
C ALA A 265 -2.83 -6.20 -9.32
N ARG A 266 -2.50 -4.90 -9.46
CA ARG A 266 -2.74 -4.12 -10.70
C ARG A 266 -1.84 -4.54 -11.85
N CYS A 267 -0.61 -4.99 -11.56
CA CYS A 267 0.32 -5.53 -12.55
C CYS A 267 0.51 -7.05 -12.41
N HIS A 268 0.42 -7.61 -11.20
CA HIS A 268 0.48 -9.06 -10.97
C HIS A 268 -0.90 -9.70 -11.16
N ARG A 269 -1.31 -9.83 -12.42
CA ARG A 269 -2.61 -10.40 -12.83
C ARG A 269 -2.50 -11.11 -14.18
N ILE A 270 -3.58 -11.81 -14.55
CA ILE A 270 -3.71 -12.46 -15.86
C ILE A 270 -3.39 -11.44 -16.96
N GLY A 271 -2.48 -11.83 -17.86
CA GLY A 271 -1.93 -10.97 -18.91
C GLY A 271 -0.50 -10.47 -18.64
N GLN A 272 0.02 -10.62 -17.42
CA GLN A 272 1.43 -10.37 -17.11
C GLN A 272 2.32 -11.43 -17.77
N LYS A 273 3.42 -10.99 -18.37
CA LYS A 273 4.39 -11.85 -19.07
C LYS A 273 5.79 -11.81 -18.47
N LYS A 274 6.06 -10.85 -17.58
CA LYS A 274 7.36 -10.66 -16.92
C LYS A 274 7.24 -10.93 -15.42
N ASP A 275 8.35 -11.33 -14.81
CA ASP A 275 8.47 -11.44 -13.36
C ASP A 275 8.24 -10.07 -12.71
N VAL A 276 7.43 -10.04 -11.66
CA VAL A 276 7.03 -8.77 -11.02
C VAL A 276 7.89 -8.52 -9.79
N LYS A 277 8.65 -7.41 -9.80
CA LYS A 277 9.45 -6.96 -8.65
C LYS A 277 8.71 -5.88 -7.88
N ILE A 278 8.56 -6.06 -6.57
CA ILE A 278 7.90 -5.11 -5.69
C ILE A 278 8.91 -4.59 -4.66
N TYR A 279 9.17 -3.29 -4.69
CA TYR A 279 10.03 -2.59 -3.73
C TYR A 279 9.15 -1.81 -2.75
N ARG A 280 9.14 -2.22 -1.48
CA ARG A 280 8.45 -1.49 -0.42
C ARG A 280 9.44 -0.65 0.36
N LEU A 281 9.29 0.68 0.31
CA LEU A 281 10.20 1.59 1.00
C LEU A 281 9.74 1.79 2.45
N ILE A 282 10.64 1.54 3.40
CA ILE A 282 10.36 1.71 4.84
C ILE A 282 11.50 2.48 5.48
N THR A 283 11.15 3.57 6.18
CA THR A 283 12.14 4.41 6.85
C THR A 283 12.53 3.82 8.22
N ARG A 284 13.80 3.47 8.39
CA ARG A 284 14.34 2.89 9.63
C ARG A 284 14.31 3.85 10.81
N GLY A 285 14.08 3.29 12.00
CA GLY A 285 14.08 4.06 13.25
C GLY A 285 12.92 5.06 13.35
N THR A 286 11.82 4.80 12.64
CA THR A 286 10.62 5.64 12.62
C THR A 286 9.37 4.81 12.86
N TYR A 287 8.23 5.49 12.99
CA TYR A 287 6.92 4.86 13.11
C TYR A 287 6.59 3.89 11.97
N GLU A 288 7.19 4.04 10.77
CA GLU A 288 6.88 3.20 9.60
C GLU A 288 7.25 1.74 9.85
N MET A 289 8.33 1.47 10.57
CA MET A 289 8.76 0.10 10.90
C MET A 289 7.77 -0.57 11.86
N GLU A 290 7.35 0.13 12.92
CA GLU A 290 6.32 -0.39 13.84
C GLU A 290 4.96 -0.58 13.15
N MET A 291 4.58 0.35 12.28
CA MET A 291 3.36 0.25 11.49
C MET A 291 3.41 -0.98 10.58
N PHE A 292 4.54 -1.19 9.91
CA PHE A 292 4.75 -2.35 9.05
C PHE A 292 4.72 -3.67 9.82
N ASP A 293 5.35 -3.74 10.99
CA ASP A 293 5.30 -4.95 11.84
C ASP A 293 3.88 -5.26 12.30
N LYS A 294 3.11 -4.24 12.70
CA LYS A 294 1.69 -4.39 13.07
C LYS A 294 0.83 -4.82 11.88
N ALA A 295 1.03 -4.22 10.71
CA ALA A 295 0.30 -4.56 9.49
C ALA A 295 0.64 -5.99 9.02
N SER A 296 1.91 -6.40 9.11
CA SER A 296 2.37 -7.74 8.74
C SER A 296 1.76 -8.82 9.63
N LYS A 297 1.64 -8.56 10.94
CA LYS A 297 0.92 -9.46 11.88
C LYS A 297 -0.56 -9.61 11.51
N LYS A 298 -1.22 -8.52 11.11
CA LYS A 298 -2.61 -8.56 10.62
C LYS A 298 -2.74 -9.39 9.34
N LEU A 299 -1.84 -9.18 8.37
CA LEU A 299 -1.86 -9.95 7.12
C LEU A 299 -1.59 -11.45 7.35
N GLY A 300 -0.69 -11.79 8.28
CA GLY A 300 -0.43 -13.17 8.66
C GLY A 300 -1.65 -13.85 9.28
N LEU A 301 -2.41 -13.14 10.12
CA LEU A 301 -3.68 -13.63 10.65
C LEU A 301 -4.71 -13.86 9.52
N ASP A 302 -4.85 -12.91 8.60
CA ASP A 302 -5.73 -13.06 7.43
C ASP A 302 -5.35 -14.28 6.59
N GLN A 303 -4.06 -14.49 6.32
CA GLN A 303 -3.58 -15.66 5.58
C GLN A 303 -3.89 -16.95 6.32
N ALA A 304 -3.63 -17.03 7.63
CA ALA A 304 -3.94 -18.22 8.43
C ALA A 304 -5.45 -18.56 8.44
N VAL A 305 -6.31 -17.54 8.47
CA VAL A 305 -7.77 -17.69 8.44
C VAL A 305 -8.27 -18.06 7.03
N LEU A 306 -7.66 -17.53 5.97
CA LEU A 306 -8.23 -17.61 4.63
C LEU A 306 -7.50 -18.54 3.64
N GLN A 307 -6.20 -18.87 3.81
CA GLN A 307 -5.45 -19.74 2.87
C GLN A 307 -5.94 -21.18 2.89
N ASN A 308 -6.22 -21.75 4.06
CA ASN A 308 -6.61 -23.17 4.15
C ASN A 308 -8.03 -23.45 3.65
N MET A 309 -8.89 -22.43 3.45
CA MET A 309 -10.23 -22.66 2.87
C MET A 309 -10.19 -23.02 1.37
N GLY A 310 -9.11 -22.69 0.65
CA GLY A 310 -8.97 -23.00 -0.78
C GLY A 310 -8.50 -24.42 -1.07
N MET A 311 -7.73 -25.03 -0.16
CA MET A 311 -7.11 -26.35 -0.36
C MET A 311 -8.11 -27.51 -0.15
N ASP A 312 -9.04 -27.40 0.81
CA ASP A 312 -9.95 -28.51 1.16
C ASP A 312 -11.11 -28.73 0.17
N ASN A 313 -11.32 -27.80 -0.78
CA ASN A 313 -12.28 -27.98 -1.88
C ASN A 313 -11.71 -28.87 -3.01
N LYS A 314 -10.40 -29.12 -3.04
CA LYS A 314 -9.80 -30.10 -3.98
C LYS A 314 -10.00 -31.54 -3.51
N GLU A 315 -10.01 -31.81 -2.20
CA GLU A 315 -10.21 -33.18 -1.70
C GLU A 315 -11.66 -33.65 -1.85
N SER A 316 -12.64 -32.75 -1.70
CA SER A 316 -14.06 -33.07 -1.85
C SER A 316 -14.51 -33.24 -3.31
N SER A 317 -13.78 -32.69 -4.28
CA SER A 317 -14.08 -32.87 -5.72
C SER A 317 -13.42 -34.11 -6.35
N ASN A 318 -12.36 -34.65 -5.74
CA ASN A 318 -11.72 -35.90 -6.20
C ASN A 318 -12.33 -37.17 -5.59
N ALA A 319 -13.20 -37.07 -4.58
CA ALA A 319 -13.83 -38.22 -3.91
C ALA A 319 -15.13 -38.71 -4.57
N GLY A 320 -15.65 -38.01 -5.59
CA GLY A 320 -16.92 -38.35 -6.26
C GLY A 320 -16.81 -39.22 -7.51
N GLY A 321 -15.62 -39.76 -7.82
CA GLY A 321 -15.29 -40.26 -9.15
C GLY A 321 -14.92 -41.73 -9.28
N THR A 322 -15.30 -42.64 -8.37
CA THR A 322 -15.12 -44.10 -8.59
C THR A 322 -16.12 -44.92 -7.77
N ALA A 323 -17.30 -45.19 -8.33
CA ALA A 323 -18.10 -46.39 -8.00
C ALA A 323 -19.24 -46.58 -9.03
N SER A 324 -18.93 -47.21 -10.15
CA SER A 324 -19.90 -47.98 -10.94
C SER A 324 -19.16 -49.11 -11.65
N GLY A 325 -19.17 -50.26 -10.99
CA GLY A 325 -18.92 -51.59 -11.55
C GLY A 325 -20.04 -52.48 -11.03
#